data_AF-A0A651G7I3-F1
#
_entry.id   AF-A0A651G7I3-F1
#
_cell.length_a   1.000
_cell.length_b   1.000
_cell.length_c   1.000
_cell.angle_alpha   90.00
_cell.angle_beta   90.00
_cell.angle_gamma   90.00
#
_symmetry.space_group_name_H-M   'P 1'
#
loop_
_entity.id
_entity.type
_entity.pdbx_description
1 polymer ?
#
loop_
_entity_poly.entity_id
_entity_poly.type
_entity_poly.pdbx_seq_one_letter_code
_entity_poly.pdbx_strand_id
1 'polypeptide(L)'
;MKNRHFSLLAAAIILVFLLDGKVLAQNTFPSSGNVGIGTTSPTRPLHVVGDLRVTGNIRSGDTIVIDTGRRIRLANGTAGTPAFRFSDENGVGMFRAGTSDLRFSTGGSTRFQLTNSFARSYTRHRFHDGTVSSPGLHFASDTNTGIWRPGSNTIGFSTNGAERMRIDASGNVGIGTSNPTARLAVNGTTKTKEIIVTDQGSAWPDYVFSPDYLLLDLFELESYVTTNRRLPGMPSENEIAENGQNLGEIQIRLLEKVEELTLHIIQMKKESVYLNEQRLFLKEKIKKIKTDVYSGGRE
;
A
#
# COMPACT_ATOMS: atom_id res chain seq x y z
N MET A 1 -64.31 -43.17 -95.64
CA MET A 1 -63.19 -43.41 -96.58
C MET A 1 -61.95 -42.78 -95.98
N LYS A 2 -60.93 -43.61 -95.66
CA LYS A 2 -59.52 -43.26 -95.39
C LYS A 2 -59.23 -42.23 -94.26
N ASN A 3 -58.25 -42.40 -93.39
CA ASN A 3 -57.37 -43.49 -92.99
C ASN A 3 -56.46 -42.84 -91.93
N ARG A 4 -56.22 -43.53 -90.81
CA ARG A 4 -54.90 -43.68 -90.18
C ARG A 4 -54.25 -42.41 -89.59
N HIS A 5 -54.23 -42.28 -88.27
CA HIS A 5 -53.16 -42.87 -87.45
C HIS A 5 -51.77 -42.59 -88.05
N PHE A 6 -51.28 -41.36 -87.96
CA PHE A 6 -49.83 -41.03 -87.89
C PHE A 6 -49.69 -39.50 -87.88
N SER A 7 -49.79 -38.88 -86.72
CA SER A 7 -49.25 -37.52 -86.46
C SER A 7 -49.26 -37.17 -84.96
N LEU A 8 -50.04 -37.89 -84.15
CA LEU A 8 -49.93 -37.82 -82.68
C LEU A 8 -48.54 -38.27 -82.15
N LEU A 9 -47.71 -38.92 -82.96
CA LEU A 9 -46.32 -39.23 -82.64
C LEU A 9 -45.34 -38.05 -82.93
N ALA A 10 -45.73 -37.10 -83.79
CA ALA A 10 -44.91 -35.93 -84.11
C ALA A 10 -45.07 -34.80 -83.08
N ALA A 11 -46.18 -34.79 -82.34
CA ALA A 11 -46.44 -33.83 -81.26
C ALA A 11 -45.74 -34.19 -79.92
N ALA A 12 -45.21 -35.40 -79.77
CA ALA A 12 -44.67 -35.88 -78.49
C ALA A 12 -43.13 -35.90 -78.40
N ILE A 13 -42.40 -35.74 -79.51
CA ILE A 13 -40.93 -35.94 -79.53
C ILE A 13 -40.13 -34.67 -79.86
N ILE A 14 -40.76 -33.59 -80.34
CA ILE A 14 -40.10 -32.29 -80.54
C ILE A 14 -40.59 -31.28 -79.48
N LEU A 15 -40.58 -31.72 -78.22
CA LEU A 15 -40.87 -30.91 -77.02
C LEU A 15 -39.61 -30.70 -76.17
N VAL A 16 -38.40 -30.99 -76.69
CA VAL A 16 -37.22 -31.19 -75.81
C VAL A 16 -36.02 -30.28 -76.07
N PHE A 17 -35.93 -29.49 -77.15
CA PHE A 17 -34.67 -28.77 -77.44
C PHE A 17 -34.78 -27.34 -78.01
N LEU A 18 -35.53 -26.45 -77.33
CA LEU A 18 -35.32 -25.00 -77.45
C LEU A 18 -35.13 -24.42 -76.04
N LEU A 19 -34.02 -24.83 -75.42
CA LEU A 19 -33.46 -24.28 -74.20
C LEU A 19 -32.67 -23.02 -74.55
N ASP A 20 -33.11 -21.86 -74.09
CA ASP A 20 -32.18 -20.77 -73.78
C ASP A 20 -32.52 -20.13 -72.42
N GLY A 21 -32.84 -21.00 -71.46
CA GLY A 21 -32.85 -20.65 -70.05
C GLY A 21 -31.44 -20.82 -69.51
N LYS A 22 -30.77 -19.72 -69.15
CA LYS A 22 -29.53 -19.77 -68.38
C LYS A 22 -29.78 -20.56 -67.10
N VAL A 23 -29.39 -21.83 -67.07
CA VAL A 23 -29.37 -22.62 -65.84
C VAL A 23 -28.22 -22.09 -65.01
N LEU A 24 -28.49 -21.08 -64.18
CA LEU A 24 -27.61 -20.76 -63.07
C LEU A 24 -27.69 -21.97 -62.13
N ALA A 25 -26.58 -22.65 -61.91
CA ALA A 25 -26.51 -23.74 -60.94
C ALA A 25 -26.98 -23.21 -59.57
N GLN A 26 -28.15 -23.64 -59.10
CA GLN A 26 -28.70 -23.22 -57.82
C GLN A 26 -28.63 -24.41 -56.85
N ASN A 27 -27.74 -24.33 -55.86
CA ASN A 27 -27.62 -25.37 -54.84
C ASN A 27 -28.89 -25.38 -53.95
N THR A 28 -29.52 -26.54 -53.81
CA THR A 28 -30.60 -26.83 -52.84
C THR A 28 -30.64 -28.33 -52.59
N PHE A 29 -30.22 -28.82 -51.40
CA PHE A 29 -30.50 -30.20 -50.91
C PHE A 29 -30.38 -30.22 -49.38
N PRO A 30 -31.11 -31.06 -48.59
CA PRO A 30 -32.10 -32.12 -48.92
C PRO A 30 -33.53 -31.96 -48.28
N SER A 31 -34.53 -32.77 -48.71
CA SER A 31 -35.84 -32.96 -48.04
C SER A 31 -35.96 -34.25 -47.19
N SER A 32 -34.93 -35.10 -47.18
CA SER A 32 -34.57 -35.96 -46.06
C SER A 32 -33.11 -36.40 -46.21
N GLY A 33 -32.33 -36.33 -45.14
CA GLY A 33 -30.91 -36.70 -45.10
C GLY A 33 -29.98 -35.52 -44.80
N ASN A 34 -28.67 -35.77 -44.83
CA ASN A 34 -27.63 -34.77 -44.57
C ASN A 34 -26.78 -34.54 -45.83
N VAL A 35 -26.16 -33.36 -45.96
CA VAL A 35 -25.21 -33.06 -47.04
C VAL A 35 -23.80 -33.49 -46.61
N GLY A 36 -23.21 -34.43 -47.34
CA GLY A 36 -21.82 -34.87 -47.16
C GLY A 36 -20.90 -34.31 -48.25
N ILE A 37 -19.76 -33.74 -47.86
CA ILE A 37 -18.66 -33.38 -48.78
C ILE A 37 -17.43 -34.20 -48.37
N GLY A 38 -16.93 -35.03 -49.28
CA GLY A 38 -15.82 -35.95 -48.99
C GLY A 38 -16.21 -37.18 -48.15
N THR A 39 -17.50 -37.43 -47.94
CA THR A 39 -18.02 -38.60 -47.22
C THR A 39 -19.37 -39.05 -47.78
N THR A 40 -19.62 -40.35 -47.78
CA THR A 40 -20.91 -40.96 -48.12
C THR A 40 -21.81 -41.19 -46.89
N SER A 41 -21.27 -41.03 -45.68
CA SER A 41 -21.98 -41.26 -44.40
C SER A 41 -21.96 -40.01 -43.51
N PRO A 42 -22.70 -38.95 -43.85
CA PRO A 42 -22.73 -37.69 -43.09
C PRO A 42 -23.43 -37.81 -41.72
N THR A 43 -22.79 -37.34 -40.65
CA THR A 43 -23.29 -37.44 -39.26
C THR A 43 -23.98 -36.16 -38.75
N ARG A 44 -23.97 -35.09 -39.55
CA ARG A 44 -24.56 -33.77 -39.27
C ARG A 44 -25.22 -33.25 -40.55
N PRO A 45 -26.22 -32.34 -40.47
CA PRO A 45 -26.89 -31.74 -41.65
C PRO A 45 -25.95 -31.26 -42.74
N LEU A 46 -24.78 -30.74 -42.36
CA LEU A 46 -23.63 -30.57 -43.23
C LEU A 46 -22.43 -31.26 -42.58
N HIS A 47 -21.83 -32.24 -43.26
CA HIS A 47 -20.59 -32.91 -42.84
C HIS A 47 -19.54 -32.80 -43.94
N VAL A 48 -18.45 -32.10 -43.64
CA VAL A 48 -17.30 -31.95 -44.54
C VAL A 48 -16.12 -32.73 -43.96
N VAL A 49 -15.60 -33.71 -44.70
CA VAL A 49 -14.34 -34.38 -44.37
C VAL A 49 -13.22 -33.66 -45.12
N GLY A 50 -12.59 -32.70 -44.45
CA GLY A 50 -11.55 -31.84 -45.02
C GLY A 50 -11.65 -30.40 -44.49
N ASP A 51 -10.96 -29.48 -45.15
CA ASP A 51 -10.98 -28.05 -44.80
C ASP A 51 -12.15 -27.32 -45.47
N LEU A 52 -12.79 -26.41 -44.73
CA LEU A 52 -13.78 -25.47 -45.25
C LEU A 52 -13.12 -24.10 -45.46
N ARG A 53 -13.05 -23.61 -46.70
CA ARG A 53 -12.62 -22.23 -46.99
C ARG A 53 -13.84 -21.32 -47.15
N VAL A 54 -14.01 -20.40 -46.21
CA VAL A 54 -15.08 -19.38 -46.26
C VAL A 54 -14.44 -18.01 -46.50
N THR A 55 -14.80 -17.34 -47.60
CA THR A 55 -14.30 -15.98 -47.92
C THR A 55 -15.12 -14.87 -47.26
N GLY A 56 -16.31 -15.20 -46.75
CA GLY A 56 -17.15 -14.31 -45.94
C GLY A 56 -17.20 -14.72 -44.46
N ASN A 57 -18.29 -14.36 -43.80
CA ASN A 57 -18.52 -14.70 -42.39
C ASN A 57 -19.17 -16.08 -42.25
N ILE A 58 -18.76 -16.84 -41.23
CA ILE A 58 -19.54 -17.96 -40.71
C ILE A 58 -20.54 -17.38 -39.70
N ARG A 59 -21.84 -17.50 -39.98
CA ARG A 59 -22.91 -17.10 -39.06
C ARG A 59 -23.53 -18.35 -38.47
N SER A 60 -23.54 -18.47 -37.15
CA SER A 60 -24.30 -19.49 -36.42
C SER A 60 -25.38 -18.76 -35.62
N GLY A 61 -26.60 -19.31 -35.58
CA GLY A 61 -27.66 -18.82 -34.69
C GLY A 61 -27.46 -19.22 -33.23
N ASP A 62 -26.47 -20.08 -32.98
CA ASP A 62 -26.04 -20.55 -31.67
C ASP A 62 -24.50 -20.57 -31.67
N THR A 63 -23.88 -21.68 -31.29
CA THR A 63 -22.44 -21.80 -31.09
C THR A 63 -21.73 -22.28 -32.36
N ILE A 64 -20.47 -21.85 -32.55
CA ILE A 64 -19.54 -22.51 -33.48
C ILE A 64 -18.69 -23.48 -32.65
N VAL A 65 -18.84 -24.77 -32.92
CA VAL A 65 -18.11 -25.83 -32.20
C VAL A 65 -16.84 -26.18 -32.96
N ILE A 66 -15.74 -26.33 -32.22
CA ILE A 66 -14.45 -26.83 -32.73
C ILE A 66 -14.17 -28.13 -31.99
N ASP A 67 -14.07 -29.25 -32.73
CA ASP A 67 -13.90 -30.58 -32.14
C ASP A 67 -12.63 -30.72 -31.31
N THR A 68 -12.64 -31.69 -30.38
CA THR A 68 -11.55 -31.98 -29.45
C THR A 68 -10.19 -32.09 -30.17
N GLY A 69 -9.18 -31.38 -29.65
CA GLY A 69 -7.81 -31.36 -30.19
C GLY A 69 -7.59 -30.41 -31.37
N ARG A 70 -8.64 -29.75 -31.89
CA ARG A 70 -8.52 -28.69 -32.90
C ARG A 70 -8.36 -27.32 -32.23
N ARG A 71 -7.92 -26.33 -33.01
CA ARG A 71 -7.57 -24.99 -32.52
C ARG A 71 -8.09 -23.93 -33.47
N ILE A 72 -8.50 -22.79 -32.94
CA ILE A 72 -8.77 -21.59 -33.73
C ILE A 72 -7.44 -20.87 -33.97
N ARG A 73 -7.10 -20.62 -35.24
CA ARG A 73 -5.98 -19.78 -35.63
C ARG A 73 -6.52 -18.45 -36.14
N LEU A 74 -6.11 -17.36 -35.51
CA LEU A 74 -6.50 -16.00 -35.88
C LEU A 74 -5.26 -15.23 -36.32
N ALA A 75 -5.45 -14.14 -37.05
CA ALA A 75 -4.40 -13.15 -37.25
C ALA A 75 -3.99 -12.52 -35.90
N ASN A 76 -2.85 -11.84 -35.85
CA ASN A 76 -2.37 -11.20 -34.62
C ASN A 76 -3.31 -10.09 -34.12
N GLY A 77 -3.86 -9.28 -35.03
CA GLY A 77 -4.68 -8.11 -34.71
C GLY A 77 -3.88 -6.92 -34.16
N THR A 78 -4.58 -5.86 -33.81
CA THR A 78 -4.02 -4.66 -33.13
C THR A 78 -4.95 -4.22 -32.01
N ALA A 79 -4.56 -3.22 -31.21
CA ALA A 79 -5.46 -2.66 -30.18
C ALA A 79 -6.73 -2.00 -30.79
N GLY A 80 -6.61 -1.41 -31.99
CA GLY A 80 -7.73 -0.81 -32.72
C GLY A 80 -8.58 -1.82 -33.51
N THR A 81 -8.02 -3.01 -33.78
CA THR A 81 -8.67 -4.11 -34.49
C THR A 81 -8.22 -5.46 -33.90
N PRO A 82 -8.72 -5.85 -32.72
CA PRO A 82 -8.30 -7.09 -32.07
C PRO A 82 -8.71 -8.32 -32.88
N ALA A 83 -7.94 -9.40 -32.75
CA ALA A 83 -8.19 -10.65 -33.45
C ALA A 83 -9.47 -11.33 -33.00
N PHE A 84 -9.72 -11.34 -31.69
CA PHE A 84 -11.01 -11.64 -31.10
C PHE A 84 -11.65 -10.33 -30.68
N ARG A 85 -12.77 -9.95 -31.28
CA ARG A 85 -13.44 -8.66 -31.08
C ARG A 85 -14.95 -8.81 -31.01
N PHE A 86 -15.61 -7.83 -30.39
CA PHE A 86 -17.07 -7.72 -30.36
C PHE A 86 -17.55 -6.84 -31.52
N SER A 87 -18.76 -7.09 -32.04
CA SER A 87 -19.26 -6.47 -33.28
C SER A 87 -19.44 -4.96 -33.19
N ASP A 88 -19.79 -4.46 -32.00
CA ASP A 88 -20.28 -3.10 -31.84
C ASP A 88 -19.16 -2.12 -31.49
N GLU A 89 -17.98 -2.63 -31.13
CA GLU A 89 -16.80 -1.81 -30.79
C GLU A 89 -15.51 -2.40 -31.34
N ASN A 90 -14.97 -1.77 -32.39
CA ASN A 90 -13.76 -2.23 -33.09
C ASN A 90 -12.53 -2.40 -32.18
N GLY A 91 -12.45 -1.65 -31.07
CA GLY A 91 -11.29 -1.62 -30.18
C GLY A 91 -11.40 -2.46 -28.90
N VAL A 92 -12.46 -3.27 -28.76
CA VAL A 92 -12.66 -4.15 -27.59
C VAL A 92 -12.35 -5.58 -27.96
N GLY A 93 -11.38 -6.18 -27.28
CA GLY A 93 -11.03 -7.55 -27.58
C GLY A 93 -9.66 -8.00 -27.10
N MET A 94 -9.20 -9.10 -27.70
CA MET A 94 -7.93 -9.76 -27.43
C MET A 94 -7.11 -9.88 -28.71
N PHE A 95 -5.82 -9.57 -28.62
CA PHE A 95 -4.90 -9.58 -29.75
C PHE A 95 -3.49 -9.97 -29.32
N ARG A 96 -2.66 -10.35 -30.28
CA ARG A 96 -1.22 -10.54 -30.08
C ARG A 96 -0.44 -9.41 -30.72
N ALA A 97 0.46 -8.79 -29.96
CA ALA A 97 1.32 -7.72 -30.48
C ALA A 97 2.70 -8.22 -30.95
N GLY A 98 3.06 -9.46 -30.60
CA GLY A 98 4.36 -10.06 -30.89
C GLY A 98 4.49 -11.49 -30.35
N THR A 99 5.69 -12.06 -30.43
CA THR A 99 6.00 -13.38 -29.86
C THR A 99 5.75 -13.40 -28.37
N SER A 100 4.96 -14.38 -27.89
CA SER A 100 4.62 -14.53 -26.47
C SER A 100 4.01 -13.28 -25.81
N ASP A 101 3.28 -12.45 -26.57
CA ASP A 101 2.67 -11.20 -26.08
C ASP A 101 1.16 -11.21 -26.35
N LEU A 102 0.38 -11.52 -25.31
CA LEU A 102 -1.09 -11.50 -25.34
C LEU A 102 -1.60 -10.22 -24.69
N ARG A 103 -2.52 -9.52 -25.38
CA ARG A 103 -3.04 -8.24 -24.92
C ARG A 103 -4.54 -8.17 -24.99
N PHE A 104 -5.09 -7.35 -24.11
CA PHE A 104 -6.50 -6.99 -24.05
C PHE A 104 -6.63 -5.49 -24.31
N SER A 105 -7.63 -5.09 -25.10
CA SER A 105 -7.89 -3.69 -25.43
C SER A 105 -9.33 -3.29 -25.15
N THR A 106 -9.52 -2.00 -24.86
CA THR A 106 -10.80 -1.31 -24.92
C THR A 106 -10.58 0.10 -25.48
N GLY A 107 -11.55 0.60 -26.26
CA GLY A 107 -11.43 1.92 -26.90
C GLY A 107 -10.20 2.08 -27.78
N GLY A 108 -9.73 0.99 -28.41
CA GLY A 108 -8.58 1.01 -29.32
C GLY A 108 -7.21 1.03 -28.64
N SER A 109 -7.16 0.95 -27.30
CA SER A 109 -5.92 1.05 -26.52
C SER A 109 -5.64 -0.23 -25.75
N THR A 110 -4.37 -0.61 -25.59
CA THR A 110 -3.97 -1.73 -24.71
C THR A 110 -4.32 -1.40 -23.26
N ARG A 111 -5.01 -2.31 -22.57
CA ARG A 111 -5.40 -2.18 -21.15
C ARG A 111 -4.66 -3.17 -20.24
N PHE A 112 -4.41 -4.38 -20.74
CA PHE A 112 -3.63 -5.39 -20.04
C PHE A 112 -2.76 -6.17 -21.02
N GLN A 113 -1.57 -6.53 -20.59
CA GLN A 113 -0.57 -7.27 -21.36
C GLN A 113 0.00 -8.40 -20.51
N LEU A 114 0.11 -9.58 -21.12
CA LEU A 114 0.76 -10.75 -20.55
C LEU A 114 1.87 -11.20 -21.49
N THR A 115 3.09 -11.30 -20.96
CA THR A 115 4.25 -11.86 -21.64
C THR A 115 4.81 -13.07 -20.89
N ASN A 116 5.87 -13.68 -21.41
CA ASN A 116 6.62 -14.73 -20.70
C ASN A 116 7.36 -14.23 -19.44
N SER A 117 7.55 -12.92 -19.28
CA SER A 117 8.35 -12.35 -18.19
C SER A 117 7.54 -11.47 -17.24
N PHE A 118 6.39 -10.95 -17.66
CA PHE A 118 5.58 -10.06 -16.84
C PHE A 118 4.10 -10.01 -17.25
N ALA A 119 3.28 -9.64 -16.27
CA ALA A 119 1.95 -9.09 -16.48
C ALA A 119 1.99 -7.57 -16.24
N ARG A 120 1.44 -6.77 -17.16
CA ARG A 120 1.40 -5.31 -17.06
C ARG A 120 -0.01 -4.79 -17.28
N SER A 121 -0.50 -4.00 -16.35
CA SER A 121 -1.71 -3.20 -16.56
C SER A 121 -1.36 -1.80 -17.03
N TYR A 122 -2.14 -1.30 -17.98
CA TYR A 122 -2.12 0.10 -18.43
C TYR A 122 -3.27 0.90 -17.80
N THR A 123 -3.95 0.31 -16.82
CA THR A 123 -5.06 0.91 -16.07
C THR A 123 -4.83 0.76 -14.57
N ARG A 124 -5.55 1.54 -13.77
CA ARG A 124 -5.53 1.38 -12.32
C ARG A 124 -6.21 0.07 -11.94
N HIS A 125 -5.60 -0.67 -11.02
CA HIS A 125 -6.25 -1.82 -10.40
C HIS A 125 -7.22 -1.34 -9.33
N ARG A 126 -8.41 -1.94 -9.29
CA ARG A 126 -9.34 -1.82 -8.17
C ARG A 126 -9.33 -3.16 -7.45
N PHE A 127 -9.02 -3.14 -6.16
CA PHE A 127 -9.05 -4.30 -5.29
C PHE A 127 -10.31 -4.24 -4.41
N HIS A 128 -10.73 -5.39 -3.90
CA HIS A 128 -11.77 -5.43 -2.88
C HIS A 128 -11.26 -4.73 -1.60
N ASP A 129 -12.12 -4.02 -0.87
CA ASP A 129 -11.71 -3.33 0.37
C ASP A 129 -11.16 -4.34 1.41
N GLY A 130 -11.73 -5.55 1.44
CA GLY A 130 -11.31 -6.62 2.34
C GLY A 130 -11.66 -6.34 3.80
N THR A 131 -11.21 -7.25 4.65
CA THR A 131 -11.38 -7.16 6.12
C THR A 131 -10.05 -7.48 6.80
N VAL A 132 -9.97 -7.25 8.10
CA VAL A 132 -8.77 -7.57 8.88
C VAL A 132 -8.37 -9.06 8.79
N SER A 133 -9.34 -9.96 8.69
CA SER A 133 -9.15 -11.42 8.57
C SER A 133 -9.12 -11.93 7.14
N SER A 134 -9.49 -11.12 6.15
CA SER A 134 -9.43 -11.44 4.73
C SER A 134 -9.11 -10.18 3.92
N PRO A 135 -7.83 -9.78 3.86
CA PRO A 135 -7.43 -8.55 3.21
C PRO A 135 -7.69 -8.57 1.70
N GLY A 136 -7.90 -7.41 1.08
CA GLY A 136 -8.13 -7.32 -0.37
C GLY A 136 -6.91 -7.75 -1.20
N LEU A 137 -5.71 -7.54 -0.64
CA LEU A 137 -4.43 -7.99 -1.17
C LEU A 137 -3.79 -8.92 -0.14
N HIS A 138 -3.79 -10.23 -0.41
CA HIS A 138 -3.24 -11.26 0.46
C HIS A 138 -2.49 -12.32 -0.34
N PHE A 139 -1.77 -13.21 0.36
CA PHE A 139 -1.03 -14.30 -0.27
C PHE A 139 -1.92 -15.53 -0.48
N ALA A 140 -1.72 -16.28 -1.57
CA ALA A 140 -2.58 -17.41 -1.92
C ALA A 140 -2.69 -18.49 -0.81
N SER A 141 -1.61 -18.73 -0.06
CA SER A 141 -1.58 -19.70 1.05
C SER A 141 -1.77 -19.08 2.44
N ASP A 142 -1.82 -17.76 2.53
CA ASP A 142 -2.03 -17.01 3.78
C ASP A 142 -3.02 -15.89 3.53
N THR A 143 -4.30 -16.23 3.68
CA THR A 143 -5.43 -15.36 3.35
C THR A 143 -5.75 -14.34 4.43
N ASN A 144 -5.06 -14.39 5.58
CA ASN A 144 -5.27 -13.48 6.71
C ASN A 144 -4.08 -12.53 6.96
N THR A 145 -3.09 -12.55 6.06
CA THR A 145 -1.94 -11.64 6.04
C THR A 145 -1.95 -10.79 4.77
N GLY A 146 -2.01 -9.47 4.93
CA GLY A 146 -2.13 -8.60 3.76
C GLY A 146 -2.51 -7.14 4.04
N ILE A 147 -2.96 -6.48 2.97
CA ILE A 147 -3.38 -5.07 2.95
C ILE A 147 -4.89 -4.99 2.72
N TRP A 148 -5.56 -4.19 3.55
CA TRP A 148 -7.01 -3.98 3.49
C TRP A 148 -7.37 -2.51 3.74
N ARG A 149 -8.61 -2.13 3.45
CA ARG A 149 -9.14 -0.78 3.62
C ARG A 149 -10.14 -0.76 4.78
N PRO A 150 -9.74 -0.35 5.98
CA PRO A 150 -10.63 -0.30 7.14
C PRO A 150 -11.66 0.83 7.11
N GLY A 151 -11.49 1.81 6.24
CA GLY A 151 -12.36 2.97 6.13
C GLY A 151 -11.90 3.94 5.05
N SER A 152 -12.59 5.07 4.96
CA SER A 152 -12.24 6.13 4.02
C SER A 152 -10.81 6.63 4.24
N ASN A 153 -10.06 6.77 3.14
CA ASN A 153 -8.69 7.30 3.14
C ASN A 153 -7.74 6.61 4.12
N THR A 154 -8.00 5.33 4.45
CA THR A 154 -7.22 4.59 5.44
C THR A 154 -6.68 3.30 4.83
N ILE A 155 -5.44 2.95 5.17
CA ILE A 155 -4.82 1.68 4.81
C ILE A 155 -4.47 0.89 6.07
N GLY A 156 -4.85 -0.38 6.10
CA GLY A 156 -4.57 -1.31 7.20
C GLY A 156 -3.69 -2.46 6.73
N PHE A 157 -2.80 -2.89 7.61
CA PHE A 157 -1.94 -4.07 7.44
C PHE A 157 -2.31 -5.09 8.51
N SER A 158 -2.57 -6.33 8.09
CA SER A 158 -2.88 -7.41 9.02
C SER A 158 -1.95 -8.61 8.86
N THR A 159 -1.74 -9.30 9.97
CA THR A 159 -1.10 -10.63 10.03
C THR A 159 -1.85 -11.48 11.04
N ASN A 160 -2.05 -12.76 10.71
CA ASN A 160 -2.85 -13.67 11.54
C ASN A 160 -4.24 -13.10 11.86
N GLY A 161 -4.86 -12.44 10.88
CA GLY A 161 -6.21 -11.87 10.98
C GLY A 161 -6.40 -10.73 11.99
N ALA A 162 -5.33 -10.12 12.48
CA ALA A 162 -5.36 -8.95 13.36
C ALA A 162 -4.63 -7.77 12.73
N GLU A 163 -5.14 -6.57 12.97
CA GLU A 163 -4.52 -5.33 12.50
C GLU A 163 -3.21 -5.07 13.27
N ARG A 164 -2.13 -4.84 12.53
CA ARG A 164 -0.79 -4.59 13.09
C ARG A 164 -0.37 -3.14 12.93
N MET A 165 -0.71 -2.56 11.78
CA MET A 165 -0.37 -1.19 11.44
C MET A 165 -1.50 -0.55 10.64
N ARG A 166 -1.67 0.76 10.83
CA ARG A 166 -2.60 1.61 10.09
C ARG A 166 -1.92 2.91 9.69
N ILE A 167 -2.30 3.43 8.53
CA ILE A 167 -2.17 4.87 8.24
C ILE A 167 -3.58 5.41 8.06
N ASP A 168 -4.00 6.31 8.96
CA ASP A 168 -5.35 6.87 8.99
C ASP A 168 -5.58 7.99 7.96
N ALA A 169 -6.82 8.49 7.91
CA ALA A 169 -7.21 9.55 7.00
C ALA A 169 -6.48 10.89 7.25
N SER A 170 -5.90 11.09 8.43
CA SER A 170 -5.09 12.26 8.79
C SER A 170 -3.61 12.09 8.44
N GLY A 171 -3.22 10.90 7.97
CA GLY A 171 -1.84 10.54 7.68
C GLY A 171 -1.04 10.19 8.94
N ASN A 172 -1.70 9.79 10.02
CA ASN A 172 -1.05 9.30 11.23
C ASN A 172 -0.81 7.79 11.12
N VAL A 173 0.36 7.34 11.56
CA VAL A 173 0.76 5.94 11.58
C VAL A 173 0.48 5.35 12.96
N GLY A 174 -0.39 4.36 13.03
CA GLY A 174 -0.62 3.54 14.23
C GLY A 174 0.08 2.19 14.10
N ILE A 175 0.82 1.76 15.14
CA ILE A 175 1.34 0.40 15.29
C ILE A 175 0.72 -0.19 16.55
N GLY A 176 -0.04 -1.28 16.42
CA GLY A 176 -0.80 -1.88 17.52
C GLY A 176 -1.99 -1.05 18.01
N THR A 177 -2.37 0.02 17.30
CA THR A 177 -3.54 0.86 17.58
C THR A 177 -4.21 1.27 16.28
N SER A 178 -5.55 1.30 16.28
CA SER A 178 -6.37 1.79 15.17
C SER A 178 -6.74 3.28 15.30
N ASN A 179 -6.39 3.92 16.42
CA ASN A 179 -6.66 5.33 16.72
C ASN A 179 -5.36 6.07 17.09
N PRO A 180 -4.47 6.33 16.13
CA PRO A 180 -3.22 7.04 16.40
C PRO A 180 -3.49 8.52 16.72
N THR A 181 -3.04 8.96 17.91
CA THR A 181 -3.22 10.35 18.40
C THR A 181 -2.09 11.31 18.00
N ALA A 182 -1.05 10.79 17.33
CA ALA A 182 0.10 11.53 16.84
C ALA A 182 0.56 10.96 15.48
N ARG A 183 1.49 11.65 14.80
CA ARG A 183 2.04 11.22 13.49
C ARG A 183 2.54 9.78 13.50
N LEU A 184 3.14 9.35 14.62
CA LEU A 184 3.47 7.96 14.90
C LEU A 184 2.99 7.64 16.32
N ALA A 185 2.06 6.70 16.45
CA ALA A 185 1.59 6.17 17.73
C ALA A 185 1.86 4.67 17.78
N VAL A 186 2.62 4.23 18.79
CA VAL A 186 2.93 2.82 19.03
C VAL A 186 2.28 2.40 20.33
N ASN A 187 1.33 1.47 20.26
CA ASN A 187 0.75 0.83 21.44
C ASN A 187 1.62 -0.36 21.85
N GLY A 188 2.68 -0.09 22.60
CA GLY A 188 3.66 -1.07 23.04
C GLY A 188 5.05 -0.47 23.20
N THR A 189 6.06 -1.32 23.29
CA THR A 189 7.46 -0.89 23.46
C THR A 189 8.17 -0.72 22.12
N THR A 190 8.90 0.39 21.97
CA THR A 190 9.81 0.62 20.84
C THR A 190 11.24 0.32 21.26
N LYS A 191 11.91 -0.61 20.58
CA LYS A 191 13.37 -0.81 20.72
C LYS A 191 14.07 -0.10 19.57
N THR A 192 15.00 0.78 19.89
CA THR A 192 15.79 1.52 18.90
C THR A 192 17.24 1.62 19.37
N LYS A 193 18.15 1.74 18.41
CA LYS A 193 19.59 1.96 18.69
C LYS A 193 19.86 3.39 19.13
N GLU A 194 19.10 4.34 18.60
CA GLU A 194 19.30 5.77 18.83
C GLU A 194 17.96 6.51 18.66
N ILE A 195 17.77 7.57 19.44
CA ILE A 195 16.68 8.53 19.28
C ILE A 195 17.32 9.91 19.22
N ILE A 196 17.16 10.60 18.10
CA ILE A 196 17.54 12.00 17.95
C ILE A 196 16.25 12.81 18.04
N VAL A 197 16.15 13.64 19.08
CA VAL A 197 15.01 14.51 19.30
C VAL A 197 15.38 15.93 18.84
N THR A 198 14.85 16.35 17.70
CA THR A 198 15.10 17.69 17.14
C THR A 198 14.03 18.68 17.58
N ASP A 199 14.35 19.97 17.53
CA ASP A 199 13.39 21.06 17.75
C ASP A 199 12.70 21.03 19.13
N GLN A 200 13.48 20.81 20.19
CA GLN A 200 13.00 20.74 21.57
C GLN A 200 12.68 22.10 22.21
N GLY A 201 12.25 23.09 21.41
CA GLY A 201 11.44 24.25 21.85
C GLY A 201 11.89 25.11 23.04
N SER A 202 13.04 24.87 23.65
CA SER A 202 13.52 25.54 24.84
C SER A 202 15.02 25.76 24.65
N ALA A 203 15.49 26.96 24.97
CA ALA A 203 16.92 27.23 25.01
C ALA A 203 17.59 26.15 25.86
N TRP A 204 18.69 25.60 25.35
CA TRP A 204 19.59 24.80 26.19
C TRP A 204 19.88 25.60 27.48
N PRO A 205 19.91 24.94 28.65
CA PRO A 205 19.86 25.63 29.93
C PRO A 205 21.10 26.49 30.27
N ASP A 206 22.02 26.71 29.33
CA ASP A 206 23.17 27.62 29.41
C ASP A 206 22.89 28.97 30.08
N TYR A 207 21.64 29.46 30.04
CA TYR A 207 21.19 30.66 30.75
C TYR A 207 21.35 30.56 32.28
N VAL A 208 21.38 29.37 32.87
CA VAL A 208 21.62 29.14 34.31
C VAL A 208 22.98 29.71 34.73
N PHE A 209 23.97 29.69 33.84
CA PHE A 209 25.28 30.27 34.08
C PHE A 209 25.39 31.76 33.76
N SER A 210 24.28 32.41 33.39
CA SER A 210 24.25 33.87 33.18
C SER A 210 24.49 34.61 34.50
N PRO A 211 25.21 35.76 34.50
CA PRO A 211 25.37 36.59 35.69
C PRO A 211 24.05 37.07 36.31
N ASP A 212 23.00 37.20 35.49
CA ASP A 212 21.68 37.67 35.90
C ASP A 212 20.75 36.51 36.35
N TYR A 213 21.25 35.27 36.36
CA TYR A 213 20.47 34.13 36.78
C TYR A 213 20.25 34.13 38.29
N LEU A 214 18.98 34.14 38.69
CA LEU A 214 18.56 34.14 40.09
C LEU A 214 18.49 32.71 40.62
N LEU A 215 19.61 32.22 41.15
CA LEU A 215 19.67 30.93 41.82
C LEU A 215 18.84 30.98 43.12
N LEU A 216 17.87 30.07 43.24
CA LEU A 216 17.00 29.95 44.41
C LEU A 216 17.84 29.61 45.65
N ASP A 217 17.66 30.30 46.77
CA ASP A 217 18.40 30.00 47.99
C ASP A 217 18.07 28.59 48.54
N LEU A 218 19.03 27.93 49.19
CA LEU A 218 18.84 26.56 49.67
C LEU A 218 17.73 26.43 50.73
N PHE A 219 17.47 27.46 51.54
CA PHE A 219 16.37 27.45 52.50
C PHE A 219 15.00 27.59 51.80
N GLU A 220 14.94 28.42 50.76
CA GLU A 220 13.73 28.56 49.93
C GLU A 220 13.46 27.28 49.13
N LEU A 221 14.52 26.66 48.60
CA LEU A 221 14.45 25.38 47.91
C LEU A 221 13.95 24.27 48.85
N GLU A 222 14.43 24.22 50.10
CA GLU A 222 13.94 23.27 51.11
C GLU A 222 12.44 23.45 51.37
N SER A 223 11.99 24.71 51.57
CA SER A 223 10.58 25.03 51.74
C SER A 223 9.74 24.60 50.54
N TYR A 224 10.25 24.81 49.31
CA TYR A 224 9.57 24.39 48.10
C TYR A 224 9.45 22.86 48.02
N VAL A 225 10.55 22.12 48.24
CA VAL A 225 10.60 20.66 48.12
C VAL A 225 9.73 20.00 49.19
N THR A 226 9.75 20.51 50.42
CA THR A 226 8.90 19.99 51.51
C THR A 226 7.41 20.17 51.23
N THR A 227 7.04 21.31 50.62
CA THR A 227 5.65 21.61 50.26
C THR A 227 5.19 20.85 49.01
N ASN A 228 6.01 20.81 47.96
CA ASN A 228 5.62 20.32 46.63
C ASN A 228 6.06 18.89 46.33
N ARG A 229 6.96 18.31 47.15
CA ARG A 229 7.57 16.98 46.95
C ARG A 229 8.26 16.79 45.60
N ARG A 230 8.71 17.88 44.99
CA ARG A 230 9.42 17.91 43.70
C ARG A 230 10.33 19.13 43.62
N LEU A 231 11.29 19.09 42.70
CA LEU A 231 12.12 20.24 42.38
C LEU A 231 11.33 21.29 41.57
N PRO A 232 11.66 22.58 41.70
CA PRO A 232 11.09 23.64 40.86
C PRO A 232 11.23 23.31 39.36
N GLY A 233 10.14 23.49 38.62
CA GLY A 233 10.09 23.24 37.18
C GLY A 233 9.92 21.76 36.78
N MET A 234 9.97 20.79 37.70
CA MET A 234 9.74 19.38 37.36
C MET A 234 8.24 19.06 37.25
N PRO A 235 7.83 18.22 36.27
CA PRO A 235 6.43 17.82 36.15
C PRO A 235 6.00 16.97 37.35
N SER A 236 4.71 17.06 37.70
CA SER A 236 4.08 16.23 38.74
C SER A 236 3.71 14.86 38.19
N GLU A 237 3.51 13.91 39.10
CA GLU A 237 2.99 12.59 38.76
C GLU A 237 1.66 12.66 38.00
N ASN A 238 0.75 13.55 38.42
CA ASN A 238 -0.55 13.73 37.75
C ASN A 238 -0.38 14.24 36.32
N GLU A 239 0.50 15.23 36.09
CA GLU A 239 0.78 15.75 34.75
C GLU A 239 1.35 14.67 33.81
N ILE A 240 2.24 13.81 34.33
CA ILE A 240 2.82 12.69 33.58
C ILE A 240 1.77 11.61 33.31
N ALA A 241 0.92 11.30 34.28
CA ALA A 241 -0.13 10.29 34.12
C ALA A 241 -1.15 10.69 33.05
N GLU A 242 -1.46 11.99 32.95
CA GLU A 242 -2.41 12.51 31.97
C GLU A 242 -1.81 12.67 30.57
N ASN A 243 -0.61 13.26 30.47
CA ASN A 243 -0.05 13.70 29.18
C ASN A 243 1.14 12.87 28.69
N GLY A 244 1.66 11.96 29.52
CA GLY A 244 2.93 11.29 29.28
C GLY A 244 4.14 12.19 29.53
N GLN A 245 5.35 11.64 29.37
CA GLN A 245 6.60 12.37 29.54
C GLN A 245 7.29 12.56 28.18
N ASN A 246 7.49 13.81 27.77
CA ASN A 246 8.35 14.10 26.63
C ASN A 246 9.82 13.88 27.02
N LEU A 247 10.52 13.04 26.25
CA LEU A 247 11.92 12.68 26.51
C LEU A 247 12.91 13.83 26.33
N GLY A 248 12.68 14.75 25.40
CA GLY A 248 13.60 15.86 25.21
C GLY A 248 13.35 16.98 26.22
N GLU A 249 12.09 17.28 26.55
CA GLU A 249 11.75 18.27 27.58
C GLU A 249 12.29 17.87 28.96
N ILE A 250 12.17 16.59 29.35
CA ILE A 250 12.71 16.13 30.64
C ILE A 250 14.24 16.18 30.66
N GLN A 251 14.90 15.91 29.54
CA GLN A 251 16.37 16.01 29.44
C GLN A 251 16.83 17.46 29.66
N ILE A 252 16.12 18.43 29.11
CA ILE A 252 16.41 19.86 29.31
C ILE A 252 16.21 20.25 30.77
N ARG A 253 15.07 19.90 31.38
CA ARG A 253 14.80 20.21 32.80
C ARG A 253 15.80 19.55 33.74
N LEU A 254 16.15 18.29 33.50
CA LEU A 254 17.14 17.58 34.31
C LEU A 254 18.50 18.26 34.23
N LEU A 255 18.90 18.72 33.05
CA LEU A 255 20.15 19.43 32.91
C LEU A 255 20.15 20.79 33.61
N GLU A 256 19.07 21.57 33.50
CA GLU A 256 18.91 22.83 34.24
C GLU A 256 19.14 22.60 35.75
N LYS A 257 18.55 21.53 36.31
CA LYS A 257 18.76 21.18 37.73
C LYS A 257 20.22 20.77 38.03
N VAL A 258 20.91 20.13 37.09
CA VAL A 258 22.35 19.79 37.24
C VAL A 258 23.21 21.06 37.25
N GLU A 259 22.87 22.05 36.43
CA GLU A 259 23.58 23.34 36.38
C GLU A 259 23.33 24.18 37.64
N GLU A 260 22.09 24.26 38.12
CA GLU A 260 21.74 24.88 39.40
C GLU A 260 22.48 24.22 40.58
N LEU A 261 22.49 22.88 40.62
CA LEU A 261 23.25 22.13 41.62
C LEU A 261 24.74 22.46 41.56
N THR A 262 25.29 22.62 40.35
CA THR A 262 26.68 23.00 40.16
C THR A 262 26.97 24.39 40.74
N LEU A 263 26.07 25.36 40.55
CA LEU A 263 26.20 26.68 41.16
C LEU A 263 26.14 26.63 42.70
N HIS A 264 25.22 25.86 43.27
CA HIS A 264 25.17 25.65 44.72
C HIS A 264 26.46 25.04 45.27
N ILE A 265 27.03 24.04 44.58
CA ILE A 265 28.31 23.44 44.98
C ILE A 265 29.45 24.46 44.93
N ILE A 266 29.50 25.31 43.89
CA ILE A 266 30.49 26.38 43.78
C ILE A 266 30.32 27.38 44.94
N GLN A 267 29.09 27.77 45.27
CA GLN A 267 28.79 28.68 46.37
C GLN A 267 29.21 28.08 47.73
N MET A 268 28.82 26.84 48.02
CA MET A 268 29.22 26.12 49.23
C MET A 268 30.75 25.98 49.34
N LYS A 269 31.45 25.73 48.24
CA LYS A 269 32.91 25.63 48.23
C LYS A 269 33.57 26.97 48.54
N LYS A 270 33.09 28.07 47.97
CA LYS A 270 33.56 29.43 48.26
C LYS A 270 33.37 29.77 49.74
N GLU A 271 32.20 29.46 50.28
CA GLU A 271 31.91 29.66 51.70
C GLU A 271 32.82 28.80 52.60
N SER A 272 33.03 27.53 52.26
CA SER A 272 33.92 26.64 53.02
C SER A 272 35.37 27.15 53.07
N VAL A 273 35.89 27.67 51.95
CA VAL A 273 37.24 28.27 51.89
C VAL A 273 37.29 29.51 52.78
N TYR A 274 36.31 30.40 52.64
CA TYR A 274 36.20 31.61 53.44
C TYR A 274 36.13 31.32 54.95
N LEU A 275 35.29 30.37 55.36
CA LEU A 275 35.19 29.91 56.75
C LEU A 275 36.51 29.31 57.25
N ASN A 276 37.24 28.58 56.41
CA ASN A 276 38.54 28.01 56.79
C ASN A 276 39.62 29.09 56.96
N GLU A 277 39.63 30.13 56.12
CA GLU A 277 40.51 31.29 56.26
C GLU A 277 40.21 32.06 57.54
N GLN A 278 38.93 32.35 57.82
CA GLN A 278 38.51 32.96 59.08
C GLN A 278 38.96 32.13 60.28
N ARG A 279 38.79 30.80 60.20
CA ARG A 279 39.23 29.87 61.25
C ARG A 279 40.74 29.93 61.48
N LEU A 280 41.55 30.01 60.42
CA LEU A 280 43.01 30.14 60.52
C LEU A 280 43.39 31.47 61.18
N PHE A 281 42.80 32.57 60.74
CA PHE A 281 43.03 33.90 61.30
C PHE A 281 42.66 33.99 62.79
N LEU A 282 41.50 33.44 63.18
CA LEU A 282 41.08 33.35 64.58
C LEU A 282 42.06 32.51 65.41
N LYS A 283 42.55 31.38 64.88
CA LYS A 283 43.56 30.54 65.55
C LYS A 283 44.87 31.30 65.79
N GLU A 284 45.34 32.07 64.82
CA GLU A 284 46.55 32.90 64.99
C GLU A 284 46.37 33.98 66.04
N LYS A 285 45.23 34.69 66.04
CA LYS A 285 44.90 35.67 67.09
C LYS A 285 44.87 35.03 68.48
N ILE A 286 44.23 33.88 68.62
CA ILE A 286 44.17 33.14 69.90
C ILE A 286 45.59 32.73 70.34
N LYS A 287 46.46 32.30 69.42
CA LYS A 287 47.86 31.96 69.72
C LYS A 287 48.64 33.18 70.22
N LYS A 288 48.48 34.34 69.58
CA LYS A 288 49.14 35.59 69.98
C LYS A 288 48.69 36.03 71.38
N ILE A 289 47.39 36.08 71.63
CA ILE A 289 46.82 36.42 72.95
C ILE A 289 47.34 35.49 74.05
N LYS A 290 47.38 34.17 73.81
CA LYS A 290 47.95 33.22 74.79
C LYS A 290 49.42 33.54 75.07
N THR A 291 50.20 33.84 74.04
CA THR A 291 51.63 34.16 74.19
C THR A 291 51.83 35.43 75.04
N ASP A 292 51.00 36.45 74.81
CA ASP A 292 51.01 37.71 75.56
C ASP A 292 50.58 37.53 77.04
N VAL A 293 49.65 36.60 77.32
CA VAL A 293 49.26 36.24 78.69
C VAL A 293 50.35 35.46 79.43
N TYR A 294 51.12 34.61 78.74
CA TYR A 294 52.23 33.86 79.35
C TYR A 294 53.52 34.69 79.54
N SER A 295 53.68 35.79 78.81
CA SER A 295 54.81 36.73 78.99
C SER A 295 54.51 37.83 80.01
N GLY A 296 53.25 38.23 80.22
CA GLY A 296 52.84 39.18 81.26
C GLY A 296 52.70 38.61 82.67
N GLY A 297 52.85 37.28 82.86
CA GLY A 297 52.82 36.61 84.16
C GLY A 297 54.19 36.35 84.80
N ARG A 298 55.25 36.97 84.29
CA ARG A 298 56.60 36.98 84.88
C ARG A 298 57.05 38.43 85.13
N GLU A 299 56.35 39.11 86.02
CA GLU A 299 56.89 40.23 86.81
C GLU A 299 56.60 39.96 88.28
#